data_AF-A0A524NBE0-F1
#
_entry.id   AF-A0A524NBE0-F1
#
_cell.length_a   1.000
_cell.length_b   1.000
_cell.length_c   1.000
_cell.angle_alpha   90.00
_cell.angle_beta   90.00
_cell.angle_gamma   90.00
#
_symmetry.space_group_name_H-M   'P 1'
#
loop_
_entity.id
_entity.type
_entity.pdbx_description
1 polymer ?
#
loop_
_entity_poly.entity_id
_entity_poly.type
_entity_poly.pdbx_seq_one_letter_code
_entity_poly.pdbx_strand_id
1 'polypeptide(L)'
;MLHRRQLCSGQKGGPCVGKTKRGKGTKWMVLVDGQGTPLGAHLDSASPAEVTLLTKTLDTVSVARAHRPGRPRKHPDRVIGDKAYDSNKARKQLADRGIEPLFPRRSNHPNATHQDGRKMRRYRRRWIVERTFAWLGNFRRLVVRYERLITTYAGFFHLACVILTLRRVL
;
A
#
# COMPACT_ATOMS: atom_id res chain seq x y z
N MET A 1 41.89 -19.56 -10.67
CA MET A 1 41.64 -19.84 -9.24
C MET A 1 41.11 -18.58 -8.57
N LEU A 2 39.81 -18.48 -8.31
CA LEU A 2 39.24 -17.38 -7.52
C LEU A 2 39.47 -17.67 -6.03
N HIS A 3 40.25 -16.83 -5.36
CA HIS A 3 40.54 -16.99 -3.93
C HIS A 3 39.24 -16.94 -3.11
N ARG A 4 39.08 -17.92 -2.22
CA ARG A 4 37.99 -18.10 -1.23
C ARG A 4 37.73 -16.89 -0.31
N ARG A 5 38.54 -15.82 -0.40
CA ARG A 5 38.47 -14.57 0.39
C ARG A 5 37.59 -13.47 -0.22
N GLN A 6 37.04 -13.66 -1.44
CA GLN A 6 36.07 -12.72 -2.04
C GLN A 6 34.61 -13.08 -1.75
N LEU A 7 34.33 -14.12 -0.96
CA LEU A 7 33.00 -14.35 -0.42
C LEU A 7 32.76 -13.36 0.72
N CYS A 8 32.29 -12.16 0.38
CA CYS A 8 31.69 -11.27 1.37
C CYS A 8 30.60 -12.07 2.11
N SER A 9 30.68 -12.14 3.44
CA SER A 9 29.59 -12.69 4.23
C SER A 9 28.30 -12.01 3.81
N GLY A 10 27.25 -12.80 3.54
CA GLY A 10 25.96 -12.25 3.13
C GLY A 10 25.50 -11.24 4.17
N GLN A 11 25.61 -9.95 3.84
CA GLN A 11 25.26 -8.87 4.75
C GLN A 11 23.77 -9.00 5.06
N LYS A 12 23.43 -9.50 6.25
CA LYS A 12 22.04 -9.69 6.67
C LYS A 12 21.36 -8.34 6.81
N GLY A 13 20.34 -8.11 5.99
CA GLY A 13 19.56 -6.87 5.99
C GLY A 13 19.90 -5.94 4.82
N GLY A 14 18.97 -5.05 4.49
CA GLY A 14 19.10 -4.03 3.46
C GLY A 14 18.13 -2.88 3.76
N PRO A 15 18.20 -1.76 3.04
CA PRO A 15 17.28 -0.64 3.24
C PRO A 15 15.81 -1.10 3.19
N CYS A 16 14.98 -0.52 4.05
CA CYS A 16 13.54 -0.82 4.16
C CYS A 16 13.24 -2.31 4.45
N VAL A 17 14.13 -3.01 5.16
CA VAL A 17 13.85 -4.33 5.75
C VAL A 17 13.56 -4.16 7.24
N GLY A 18 12.33 -4.43 7.66
CA GLY A 18 11.89 -4.38 9.06
C GLY A 18 11.59 -5.75 9.63
N LYS A 19 11.47 -5.83 10.96
CA LYS A 19 11.06 -7.07 11.66
C LYS A 19 9.53 -7.21 11.61
N THR A 20 9.06 -8.44 11.47
CA THR A 20 7.64 -8.83 11.57
C THR A 20 7.51 -9.94 12.61
N LYS A 21 6.26 -10.33 12.94
CA LYS A 21 6.00 -11.49 13.82
C LYS A 21 6.52 -12.82 13.25
N ARG A 22 6.73 -12.91 11.93
CA ARG A 22 7.12 -14.15 11.22
C ARG A 22 8.49 -14.09 10.54
N GLY A 23 9.24 -13.00 10.71
CA GLY A 23 10.56 -12.85 10.09
C GLY A 23 10.92 -11.40 9.79
N LYS A 24 11.58 -11.16 8.66
CA LYS A 24 11.94 -9.83 8.17
C LYS A 24 11.26 -9.57 6.83
N GLY A 25 10.93 -8.32 6.53
CA GLY A 25 10.30 -8.00 5.26
C GLY A 25 10.18 -6.51 4.97
N THR A 26 9.57 -6.23 3.83
CA THR A 26 9.19 -4.90 3.35
C THR A 26 7.67 -4.88 3.21
N LYS A 27 7.04 -3.80 3.66
CA LYS A 27 5.60 -3.60 3.52
C LYS A 27 5.28 -3.00 2.16
N TRP A 28 4.23 -3.52 1.53
CA TRP A 28 3.62 -2.89 0.37
C TRP A 28 2.39 -2.12 0.84
N MET A 29 2.45 -0.81 0.71
CA MET A 29 1.27 0.03 0.86
C MET A 29 0.78 0.33 -0.54
N VAL A 30 -0.44 -0.08 -0.87
CA VAL A 30 -0.99 0.07 -2.23
C VAL A 30 -2.39 0.66 -2.13
N LEU A 31 -2.61 1.79 -2.80
CA LEU A 31 -3.94 2.33 -3.04
C LEU A 31 -4.44 1.80 -4.38
N VAL A 32 -5.63 1.20 -4.38
CA VAL A 32 -6.26 0.64 -5.57
C VAL A 32 -7.59 1.34 -5.84
N ASP A 33 -7.97 1.41 -7.12
CA ASP A 33 -9.27 1.93 -7.50
C ASP A 33 -10.41 0.93 -7.19
N GLY A 34 -11.64 1.29 -7.56
CA GLY A 34 -12.82 0.45 -7.36
C GLY A 34 -12.84 -0.84 -8.17
N GLN A 35 -11.77 -1.15 -8.88
CA GLN A 35 -11.67 -2.28 -9.76
C GLN A 35 -10.37 -3.10 -9.59
N GLY A 36 -9.42 -2.60 -8.80
CA GLY A 36 -8.15 -3.26 -8.49
C GLY A 36 -6.94 -2.74 -9.26
N THR A 37 -7.07 -1.61 -9.96
CA THR A 37 -5.92 -0.94 -10.59
C THR A 37 -5.13 -0.17 -9.52
N PRO A 38 -3.82 -0.43 -9.36
CA PRO A 38 -2.97 0.36 -8.46
C PRO A 38 -2.90 1.84 -8.91
N LEU A 39 -3.27 2.76 -8.03
CA LEU A 39 -3.24 4.22 -8.26
C LEU A 39 -2.07 4.91 -7.59
N GLY A 40 -1.55 4.31 -6.53
CA GLY A 40 -0.42 4.82 -5.75
C GLY A 40 0.15 3.69 -4.91
N ALA A 41 1.46 3.70 -4.71
CA ALA A 41 2.12 2.67 -3.92
C ALA A 41 3.36 3.21 -3.20
N HIS A 42 3.57 2.74 -1.97
CA HIS A 42 4.70 3.09 -1.13
C HIS A 42 5.30 1.82 -0.51
N LEU A 43 6.62 1.70 -0.59
CA LEU A 43 7.37 0.60 0.03
C LEU A 43 8.05 1.12 1.28
N ASP A 44 7.86 0.42 2.40
CA ASP A 44 8.50 0.79 3.67
C ASP A 44 9.04 -0.46 4.38
N SER A 45 9.87 -0.23 5.39
CA SER A 45 10.24 -1.28 6.33
C SER A 45 8.99 -1.91 6.95
N ALA A 46 9.06 -3.19 7.32
CA ALA A 46 7.90 -3.85 7.88
C ALA A 46 7.57 -3.48 9.35
N SER A 47 8.43 -2.70 10.01
CA SER A 47 8.30 -2.36 11.44
C SER A 47 7.19 -1.34 11.76
N PRO A 48 7.03 -0.20 11.04
CA PRO A 48 6.02 0.81 11.34
C PRO A 48 4.60 0.27 11.20
N ALA A 49 3.67 0.77 12.01
CA ALA A 49 2.25 0.47 11.85
C ALA A 49 1.71 1.06 10.54
N GLU A 50 0.90 0.31 9.80
CA GLU A 50 0.42 0.72 8.47
C GLU A 50 -0.35 2.05 8.48
N VAL A 51 -1.09 2.32 9.57
CA VAL A 51 -1.80 3.58 9.78
C VAL A 51 -0.88 4.81 9.72
N THR A 52 0.40 4.68 10.10
CA THR A 52 1.36 5.81 10.03
C THR A 52 1.91 6.02 8.62
N LEU A 53 1.79 5.01 7.75
CA LEU A 53 2.23 5.04 6.36
C LEU A 53 1.13 5.49 5.39
N LEU A 54 -0.11 5.63 5.88
CA LEU A 54 -1.27 6.02 5.08
C LEU A 54 -1.02 7.31 4.29
N THR A 55 -0.59 8.37 4.98
CA THR A 55 -0.36 9.69 4.36
C THR A 55 0.70 9.62 3.26
N LYS A 56 1.83 8.94 3.54
CA LYS A 56 2.90 8.74 2.55
C LYS A 56 2.38 8.00 1.31
N THR A 57 1.52 7.01 1.50
CA THR A 57 0.92 6.25 0.40
C THR A 57 -0.01 7.12 -0.44
N LEU A 58 -0.84 7.95 0.20
CA LEU A 58 -1.74 8.88 -0.49
C LEU A 58 -0.98 9.93 -1.30
N ASP A 59 0.19 10.35 -0.83
CA ASP A 59 1.02 11.34 -1.54
C ASP A 59 1.59 10.83 -2.88
N THR A 60 1.61 9.50 -3.08
CA THR A 60 2.06 8.88 -4.33
C THR A 60 1.00 8.91 -5.44
N VAL A 61 -0.25 9.27 -5.12
CA VAL A 61 -1.35 9.25 -6.08
C VAL A 61 -1.22 10.43 -7.06
N SER A 62 -1.17 10.10 -8.34
CA SER A 62 -1.17 11.09 -9.42
C SER A 62 -1.81 10.50 -10.67
N VAL A 63 -3.13 10.66 -10.80
CA VAL A 63 -3.92 10.09 -11.91
C VAL A 63 -4.21 11.16 -12.95
N ALA A 64 -3.74 10.95 -14.18
CA ALA A 64 -4.01 11.83 -15.31
C ALA A 64 -5.52 11.90 -15.63
N ARG A 65 -5.96 13.04 -16.17
CA ARG A 65 -7.36 13.23 -16.57
C ARG A 65 -7.52 12.82 -18.04
N ALA A 66 -8.43 11.88 -18.30
CA ALA A 66 -8.60 11.31 -19.66
C ALA A 66 -9.19 12.31 -20.68
N HIS A 67 -10.12 13.17 -20.25
CA HIS A 67 -10.94 13.95 -21.20
C HIS A 67 -10.78 15.47 -21.10
N ARG A 68 -9.97 15.97 -20.17
CA ARG A 68 -9.77 17.42 -19.99
C ARG A 68 -8.33 17.71 -19.55
N PRO A 69 -7.68 18.73 -20.14
CA PRO A 69 -6.40 19.20 -19.65
C PRO A 69 -6.53 19.73 -18.22
N GLY A 70 -5.48 19.58 -17.41
CA GLY A 70 -5.43 20.10 -16.05
C GLY A 70 -4.62 19.23 -15.08
N ARG A 71 -4.56 19.68 -13.81
CA ARG A 71 -3.77 19.01 -12.77
C ARG A 71 -4.25 17.56 -12.53
N PRO A 72 -3.33 16.58 -12.44
CA PRO A 72 -3.68 15.20 -12.08
C PRO A 72 -4.52 15.12 -10.80
N ARG A 73 -5.43 14.16 -10.73
CA ARG A 73 -6.17 13.87 -9.50
C ARG A 73 -5.22 13.25 -8.48
N LYS A 74 -5.14 13.85 -7.30
CA LYS A 74 -4.32 13.38 -6.16
C LYS A 74 -5.14 12.80 -5.01
N HIS A 75 -6.39 13.25 -4.85
CA HIS A 75 -7.24 12.84 -3.74
C HIS A 75 -8.41 12.01 -4.25
N PRO A 76 -8.54 10.75 -3.81
CA PRO A 76 -9.76 9.97 -4.03
C PRO A 76 -10.89 10.52 -3.17
N ASP A 77 -12.14 10.33 -3.59
CA ASP A 77 -13.27 10.84 -2.81
C ASP A 77 -13.42 10.10 -1.47
N ARG A 78 -13.02 8.82 -1.43
CA ARG A 78 -13.13 7.94 -0.26
C ARG A 78 -12.01 6.91 -0.25
N VAL A 79 -11.60 6.47 0.94
CA VAL A 79 -10.61 5.40 1.11
C VAL A 79 -11.21 4.30 1.97
N ILE A 80 -11.23 3.08 1.44
CA ILE A 80 -11.60 1.87 2.18
C ILE A 80 -10.31 1.26 2.75
N GLY A 81 -10.32 0.92 4.03
CA GLY A 81 -9.18 0.32 4.69
C GLY A 81 -9.58 -0.63 5.81
N ASP A 82 -8.62 -1.39 6.31
CA ASP A 82 -8.86 -2.34 7.38
C ASP A 82 -9.17 -1.64 8.71
N LYS A 83 -9.81 -2.39 9.61
CA LYS A 83 -10.07 -1.98 10.99
C LYS A 83 -8.82 -1.47 11.72
N ALA A 84 -7.64 -1.96 11.34
CA ALA A 84 -6.35 -1.54 11.90
C ALA A 84 -5.99 -0.07 11.61
N TYR A 85 -6.58 0.54 10.57
CA TYR A 85 -6.39 1.96 10.26
C TYR A 85 -7.19 2.89 11.17
N ASP A 86 -8.08 2.35 11.99
CA ASP A 86 -8.95 3.15 12.84
C ASP A 86 -8.18 3.95 13.90
N SER A 87 -8.00 5.23 13.64
CA SER A 87 -7.48 6.22 14.60
C SER A 87 -8.04 7.60 14.27
N ASN A 88 -8.32 8.42 15.28
CA ASN A 88 -8.76 9.80 15.05
C ASN A 88 -7.72 10.63 14.29
N LYS A 89 -6.43 10.34 14.48
CA LYS A 89 -5.35 10.96 13.70
C LYS A 89 -5.47 10.65 12.20
N ALA A 90 -5.61 9.38 11.83
CA ALA A 90 -5.76 9.00 10.42
C ALA A 90 -7.06 9.52 9.80
N ARG A 91 -8.17 9.50 10.57
CA ARG A 91 -9.46 10.05 10.15
C ARG A 91 -9.37 11.55 9.88
N LYS A 92 -8.73 12.31 10.77
CA LYS A 92 -8.46 13.74 10.58
C LYS A 92 -7.59 13.99 9.35
N GLN A 93 -6.48 13.26 9.20
CA GLN A 93 -5.60 13.39 8.02
C GLN A 93 -6.31 13.14 6.68
N LEU A 94 -7.29 12.23 6.66
CA LEU A 94 -8.13 12.00 5.49
C LEU A 94 -9.15 13.13 5.29
N ALA A 95 -9.82 13.55 6.35
CA ALA A 95 -10.79 14.64 6.32
C ALA A 95 -10.16 15.98 5.87
N ASP A 96 -8.96 16.30 6.34
CA ASP A 96 -8.18 17.49 5.95
C ASP A 96 -7.86 17.49 4.44
N ARG A 97 -7.85 16.31 3.81
CA ARG A 97 -7.66 16.12 2.35
C ARG A 97 -8.97 16.04 1.58
N GLY A 98 -10.12 16.21 2.24
CA GLY A 98 -11.45 16.01 1.65
C GLY A 98 -11.76 14.55 1.31
N ILE A 99 -11.05 13.59 1.91
CA ILE A 99 -11.18 12.16 1.66
C ILE A 99 -12.04 11.53 2.75
N GLU A 100 -13.09 10.81 2.38
CA GLU A 100 -13.94 10.11 3.35
C GLU A 100 -13.27 8.82 3.87
N PRO A 101 -13.05 8.67 5.20
CA PRO A 101 -12.52 7.42 5.78
C PRO A 101 -13.60 6.33 5.87
N LEU A 102 -13.40 5.22 5.16
CA LEU A 102 -14.26 4.03 5.19
C LEU A 102 -13.54 2.81 5.77
N PHE A 103 -13.23 2.88 7.06
CA PHE A 103 -12.75 1.73 7.83
C PHE A 103 -13.61 1.55 9.09
N PRO A 104 -13.92 0.30 9.47
CA PRO A 104 -14.69 0.01 10.66
C PRO A 104 -13.91 0.44 11.89
N ARG A 105 -14.65 0.97 12.86
CA ARG A 105 -14.09 1.36 14.15
C ARG A 105 -13.67 0.13 14.98
N ARG A 106 -12.64 0.30 15.80
CA ARG A 106 -12.23 -0.65 16.85
C ARG A 106 -13.17 -0.62 18.07
N SER A 107 -13.39 -1.77 18.70
CA SER A 107 -14.27 -1.88 19.87
C SER A 107 -13.82 -0.95 21.00
N ASN A 108 -12.52 -0.88 21.22
CA ASN A 108 -11.85 -0.02 22.20
C ASN A 108 -11.67 1.45 21.76
N HIS A 109 -12.31 1.89 20.67
CA HIS A 109 -12.25 3.28 20.20
C HIS A 109 -13.66 3.92 20.22
N PRO A 110 -14.24 4.18 21.41
CA PRO A 110 -15.60 4.69 21.60
C PRO A 110 -15.93 5.98 20.86
N ASN A 111 -14.93 6.80 20.59
CA ASN A 111 -15.11 8.15 20.05
C ASN A 111 -14.48 8.26 18.66
N ALA A 112 -14.76 7.27 17.80
CA ALA A 112 -14.29 7.29 16.41
C ALA A 112 -14.99 8.40 15.62
N THR A 113 -14.20 9.38 15.20
CA THR A 113 -14.65 10.55 14.44
C THR A 113 -14.95 10.22 12.97
N HIS A 114 -15.64 11.12 12.28
CA HIS A 114 -15.89 11.04 10.84
C HIS A 114 -16.49 9.69 10.37
N GLN A 115 -17.32 9.05 11.21
CA GLN A 115 -17.99 7.80 10.90
C GLN A 115 -19.51 7.99 10.97
N ASP A 116 -20.14 8.14 9.81
CA ASP A 116 -21.58 8.36 9.65
C ASP A 116 -22.40 7.06 9.92
N GLY A 117 -21.75 5.90 10.05
CA GLY A 117 -22.38 4.59 10.28
C GLY A 117 -23.16 4.04 9.07
N ARG A 118 -23.95 4.87 8.40
CA ARG A 118 -24.82 4.56 7.25
C ARG A 118 -24.04 4.16 5.99
N LYS A 119 -22.84 4.71 5.82
CA LYS A 119 -22.01 4.56 4.61
C LYS A 119 -21.16 3.28 4.55
N MET A 120 -21.24 2.43 5.59
CA MET A 120 -20.48 1.18 5.67
C MET A 120 -20.90 0.12 4.63
N ARG A 121 -22.03 0.29 3.93
CA ARG A 121 -22.40 -0.57 2.79
C ARG A 121 -21.27 -0.69 1.75
N ARG A 122 -20.52 0.40 1.53
CA ARG A 122 -19.38 0.43 0.58
C ARG A 122 -18.17 -0.34 1.07
N TYR A 123 -18.02 -0.56 2.38
CA TYR A 123 -16.94 -1.38 2.95
C TYR A 123 -16.96 -2.82 2.42
N ARG A 124 -18.12 -3.32 1.95
CA ARG A 124 -18.23 -4.61 1.25
C ARG A 124 -17.26 -4.70 0.06
N ARG A 125 -16.85 -3.59 -0.55
CA ARG A 125 -15.89 -3.54 -1.67
C ARG A 125 -14.43 -3.77 -1.24
N ARG A 126 -14.13 -3.94 0.05
CA ARG A 126 -12.78 -4.26 0.55
C ARG A 126 -12.16 -5.49 -0.12
N TRP A 127 -12.98 -6.45 -0.55
CA TRP A 127 -12.51 -7.65 -1.26
C TRP A 127 -11.66 -7.32 -2.51
N ILE A 128 -11.87 -6.16 -3.14
CA ILE A 128 -11.07 -5.70 -4.29
C ILE A 128 -9.61 -5.45 -3.88
N VAL A 129 -9.40 -4.86 -2.71
CA VAL A 129 -8.07 -4.64 -2.13
C VAL A 129 -7.40 -5.98 -1.86
N GLU A 130 -8.08 -6.87 -1.14
CA GLU A 130 -7.57 -8.20 -0.79
C GLU A 130 -7.18 -9.02 -2.03
N ARG A 131 -8.04 -9.03 -3.05
CA ARG A 131 -7.77 -9.69 -4.33
C ARG A 131 -6.54 -9.10 -5.02
N THR A 132 -6.38 -7.78 -5.01
CA THR A 132 -5.22 -7.14 -5.64
C THR A 132 -3.93 -7.52 -4.93
N PHE A 133 -3.93 -7.57 -3.59
CA PHE A 133 -2.79 -8.07 -2.82
C PHE A 133 -2.51 -9.56 -3.07
N ALA A 134 -3.54 -10.39 -3.24
CA ALA A 134 -3.37 -11.79 -3.62
C ALA A 134 -2.69 -11.92 -5.00
N TRP A 135 -3.09 -11.10 -5.98
CA TRP A 135 -2.43 -11.06 -7.29
C TRP A 135 -0.98 -10.57 -7.22
N LEU A 136 -0.69 -9.54 -6.41
CA LEU A 136 0.69 -9.13 -6.14
C LEU A 136 1.49 -10.26 -5.48
N GLY A 137 0.86 -11.03 -4.61
CA GLY A 137 1.44 -12.22 -3.96
C GLY A 137 1.74 -13.38 -4.92
N ASN A 138 1.14 -13.43 -6.11
CA ASN A 138 1.48 -14.46 -7.10
C ASN A 138 2.86 -14.24 -7.74
N PHE A 139 3.41 -13.03 -7.65
CA PHE A 139 4.77 -12.76 -8.13
C PHE A 139 5.78 -13.22 -7.06
N ARG A 140 6.33 -14.44 -7.24
CA ARG A 140 7.28 -15.06 -6.30
C ARG A 140 8.44 -14.14 -5.89
N ARG A 141 8.90 -13.30 -6.83
CA ARG A 141 9.98 -12.31 -6.61
C ARG A 141 9.62 -11.23 -5.59
N LEU A 142 8.33 -10.92 -5.44
CA LEU A 142 7.86 -9.97 -4.44
C LEU A 142 7.74 -10.64 -3.07
N VAL A 143 7.16 -11.84 -3.01
CA VAL A 143 6.91 -12.58 -1.76
C VAL A 143 8.20 -12.84 -0.98
N VAL A 144 9.23 -13.33 -1.67
CA VAL A 144 10.57 -13.50 -1.09
C VAL A 144 11.48 -12.45 -1.69
N ARG A 145 11.81 -11.44 -0.89
CA ARG A 145 12.75 -10.39 -1.28
C ARG A 145 14.18 -10.93 -1.26
N TYR A 146 14.77 -11.09 -2.44
CA TYR A 146 16.19 -11.44 -2.62
C TYR A 146 17.07 -10.19 -2.80
N GLU A 147 16.45 -9.06 -3.17
CA GLU A 147 17.13 -7.81 -3.48
C GLU A 147 17.62 -7.12 -2.21
N ARG A 148 18.93 -6.87 -2.16
CA ARG A 148 19.53 -6.03 -1.12
C ARG A 148 19.09 -4.57 -1.24
N LEU A 149 19.13 -4.02 -2.46
CA LEU A 149 18.77 -2.63 -2.75
C LEU A 149 17.25 -2.46 -2.86
N ILE A 150 16.72 -1.43 -2.19
CA ILE A 150 15.28 -1.13 -2.24
C ILE A 150 14.84 -0.66 -3.63
N THR A 151 15.71 0.02 -4.37
CA THR A 151 15.44 0.51 -5.73
C THR A 151 15.18 -0.64 -6.70
N THR A 152 15.99 -1.70 -6.66
CA THR A 152 15.78 -2.91 -7.47
C THR A 152 14.48 -3.62 -7.10
N TYR A 153 14.20 -3.74 -5.81
CA TYR A 153 12.94 -4.33 -5.34
C TYR A 153 11.72 -3.51 -5.77
N ALA A 154 11.82 -2.18 -5.69
CA ALA A 154 10.80 -1.26 -6.16
C ALA A 154 10.56 -1.40 -7.67
N GLY A 155 11.62 -1.60 -8.47
CA GLY A 155 11.50 -1.89 -9.90
C GLY A 155 10.65 -3.13 -10.19
N PHE A 156 10.91 -4.25 -9.50
CA PHE A 156 10.09 -5.46 -9.64
C PHE A 156 8.66 -5.25 -9.15
N PHE A 157 8.47 -4.51 -8.06
CA PHE A 157 7.15 -4.18 -7.54
C PHE A 157 6.34 -3.36 -8.54
N HIS A 158 6.93 -2.32 -9.13
CA HIS A 158 6.28 -1.52 -10.17
C HIS A 158 6.00 -2.33 -11.44
N LEU A 159 6.91 -3.22 -11.85
CA LEU A 159 6.68 -4.13 -12.97
C LEU A 159 5.46 -5.02 -12.73
N ALA A 160 5.30 -5.56 -11.52
CA ALA A 160 4.10 -6.31 -11.16
C ALA A 160 2.83 -5.45 -11.24
N CYS A 161 2.85 -4.21 -10.74
CA CYS A 161 1.73 -3.27 -10.87
C CYS A 161 1.38 -2.98 -12.35
N VAL A 162 2.38 -2.82 -13.21
CA VAL A 162 2.20 -2.63 -14.65
C VAL A 162 1.54 -3.86 -15.28
N ILE A 163 2.03 -5.07 -14.98
CA ILE A 163 1.44 -6.32 -15.50
C ILE A 163 -0.03 -6.45 -15.06
N LEU A 164 -0.34 -6.15 -13.79
CA LEU A 164 -1.73 -6.17 -13.30
C LEU A 164 -2.62 -5.16 -14.03
N THR A 165 -2.08 -3.98 -14.32
CA THR A 165 -2.81 -2.93 -15.03
C THR A 165 -3.01 -3.31 -16.51
N LEU A 166 -1.99 -3.87 -17.17
CA LEU A 166 -2.08 -4.29 -18.57
C LEU A 166 -3.08 -5.43 -18.78
N ARG A 167 -3.08 -6.46 -17.92
CA ARG A 167 -4.06 -7.57 -17.96
C ARG A 167 -5.53 -7.15 -17.81
N ARG A 168 -5.75 -5.91 -17.40
CA ARG A 168 -7.07 -5.33 -17.20
C ARG A 168 -7.51 -4.49 -18.39
N VAL A 169 -6.56 -3.82 -19.04
CA VAL A 169 -6.82 -2.92 -20.16
C VAL A 169 -6.84 -3.70 -21.48
N LEU A 170 -6.02 -4.74 -21.59
CA LEU A 170 -6.00 -5.72 -22.68
C LEU A 170 -6.94 -6.88 -22.34
#